data_AF-A0A8I0J1I2-F1
#
_entry.id   AF-A0A8I0J1I2-F1
#
_cell.length_a   1.000
_cell.length_b   1.000
_cell.length_c   1.000
_cell.angle_alpha   90.00
_cell.angle_beta   90.00
_cell.angle_gamma   90.00
#
_symmetry.space_group_name_H-M   'P 1'
#
loop_
_entity.id
_entity.type
_entity.pdbx_description
1 polymer ?
#
loop_
_entity_poly.entity_id
_entity_poly.type
_entity_poly.pdbx_seq_one_letter_code
_entity_poly.pdbx_strand_id
1 'polypeptide(L)'
;MLHDSAHVLKPSLTEILFGIFLRLVSASCIWFALNYWAMLIGFSHGGAGRFDLLSPEWRAAATALAVVYPVAALGLWLLVSWGPVVWVVAAAIEIAMYEFYPVSFGARPLLVVLHVAVAVTFVLFRAALVFQRWRQAKQVRVDSP
;
A
#
# COMPACT_ATOMS: atom_id res chain seq x y z
N MET A 1 15.81 -39.02 22.33
CA MET A 1 15.40 -38.12 21.24
C MET A 1 14.65 -36.96 21.87
N LEU A 2 15.38 -35.91 22.27
CA LEU A 2 14.78 -34.73 22.88
C LEU A 2 14.01 -33.99 21.80
N HIS A 3 12.69 -33.86 21.99
CA HIS A 3 11.90 -32.92 21.22
C HIS A 3 12.38 -31.53 21.63
N ASP A 4 13.32 -30.96 20.86
CA ASP A 4 13.55 -29.52 20.82
C ASP A 4 12.20 -28.89 20.44
N SER A 5 11.46 -28.52 21.47
CA SER A 5 10.25 -27.74 21.33
C SER A 5 10.74 -26.38 20.83
N ALA A 6 10.75 -26.20 19.52
CA ALA A 6 11.01 -24.92 18.90
C ALA A 6 10.05 -23.93 19.57
N HIS A 7 10.59 -23.09 20.46
CA HIS A 7 9.83 -22.02 21.09
C HIS A 7 9.41 -21.09 19.95
N VAL A 8 8.21 -21.32 19.42
CA VAL A 8 7.59 -20.44 18.43
C VAL A 8 7.40 -19.11 19.14
N LEU A 9 8.28 -18.16 18.86
CA LEU A 9 8.19 -16.80 19.38
C LEU A 9 6.81 -16.26 18.97
N LYS A 10 5.97 -15.97 19.96
CA LYS A 10 4.66 -15.39 19.72
C LYS A 10 4.86 -14.00 19.07
N PRO A 11 4.14 -13.68 17.98
CA PRO A 11 4.26 -12.37 17.35
C PRO A 11 3.86 -11.28 18.33
N SER A 12 4.62 -10.19 18.32
CA SER A 12 4.34 -9.00 19.11
C SER A 12 3.04 -8.32 18.65
N LEU A 13 2.39 -7.56 19.55
CA LEU A 13 1.20 -6.77 19.19
C LEU A 13 1.49 -5.84 18.00
N THR A 14 2.69 -5.25 17.92
CA THR A 14 3.09 -4.36 16.82
C THR A 14 3.16 -5.10 15.49
N GLU A 15 3.66 -6.35 15.47
CA GLU A 15 3.67 -7.18 14.25
C GLU A 15 2.24 -7.53 13.80
N ILE A 16 1.36 -7.87 14.73
CA ILE A 16 -0.06 -8.15 14.44
C ILE A 16 -0.74 -6.90 13.87
N LEU A 17 -0.61 -5.75 14.53
CA LEU A 17 -1.22 -4.50 14.09
C LEU A 17 -0.65 -4.03 12.74
N PHE A 18 0.64 -4.21 12.51
CA PHE A 18 1.26 -3.90 11.22
C PHE A 18 0.69 -4.78 10.11
N GLY A 19 0.52 -6.08 10.35
CA GLY A 19 -0.11 -6.99 9.39
C GLY A 19 -1.56 -6.61 9.08
N ILE A 20 -2.35 -6.23 10.09
CA ILE A 20 -3.72 -5.73 9.90
C ILE A 20 -3.71 -4.44 9.08
N PHE A 21 -2.83 -3.49 9.40
CA PHE A 21 -2.68 -2.25 8.65
C PHE A 21 -2.41 -2.52 7.16
N LEU A 22 -1.45 -3.40 6.83
CA LEU A 22 -1.16 -3.75 5.43
C LEU A 22 -2.35 -4.39 4.72
N ARG A 23 -3.15 -5.22 5.41
CA ARG A 23 -4.38 -5.81 4.84
C ARG A 23 -5.47 -4.76 4.59
N LEU A 24 -5.60 -3.76 5.44
CA LEU A 24 -6.52 -2.64 5.21
C LEU A 24 -6.08 -1.81 3.99
N VAL A 25 -4.79 -1.51 3.86
CA VAL A 25 -4.25 -0.83 2.68
C VAL A 25 -4.45 -1.69 1.42
N SER A 26 -4.25 -3.01 1.50
CA SER A 26 -4.57 -3.93 0.41
C SER A 26 -6.03 -3.85 -0.02
N ALA A 27 -6.97 -3.85 0.92
CA ALA A 27 -8.39 -3.73 0.60
C ALA A 27 -8.71 -2.41 -0.11
N SER A 28 -8.09 -1.30 0.31
CA SER A 28 -8.21 -0.03 -0.43
C SER A 28 -7.62 -0.10 -1.84
N CYS A 29 -6.51 -0.81 -2.04
CA CYS A 29 -5.93 -0.98 -3.38
C CYS A 29 -6.87 -1.75 -4.31
N ILE A 30 -7.51 -2.82 -3.84
CA ILE A 30 -8.54 -3.52 -4.61
C ILE A 30 -9.70 -2.58 -4.94
N TRP A 31 -10.16 -1.78 -3.98
CA TRP A 31 -11.20 -0.79 -4.23
C TRP A 31 -10.80 0.21 -5.34
N PHE A 32 -9.59 0.78 -5.30
CA PHE A 32 -9.10 1.65 -6.37
C PHE A 32 -9.01 0.93 -7.72
N ALA A 33 -8.47 -0.29 -7.75
CA ALA A 33 -8.40 -1.10 -8.96
C ALA A 33 -9.78 -1.30 -9.61
N LEU A 34 -10.79 -1.65 -8.81
CA LEU A 34 -12.17 -1.82 -9.27
C LEU A 34 -12.74 -0.51 -9.83
N ASN A 35 -12.44 0.63 -9.22
CA ASN A 35 -12.85 1.93 -9.72
C ASN A 35 -12.21 2.26 -11.08
N TYR A 36 -10.90 2.01 -11.24
CA TYR A 36 -10.21 2.21 -12.52
C TYR A 36 -10.70 1.24 -13.60
N TRP A 37 -10.94 -0.03 -13.28
CA TRP A 37 -11.55 -0.98 -14.21
C TRP A 37 -12.97 -0.55 -14.62
N ALA A 38 -13.81 -0.20 -13.66
CA ALA A 38 -15.17 0.28 -13.92
C ALA A 38 -15.18 1.53 -14.80
N MET A 39 -14.23 2.44 -14.61
CA MET A 39 -14.04 3.59 -15.50
C MET A 39 -13.63 3.15 -16.90
N LEU A 40 -12.55 2.37 -17.04
CA LEU A 40 -11.98 1.99 -18.33
C LEU A 40 -12.94 1.20 -19.23
N ILE A 41 -13.83 0.37 -18.65
CA ILE A 41 -14.86 -0.36 -19.39
C ILE A 41 -16.12 0.47 -19.69
N GLY A 42 -16.19 1.72 -19.21
CA GLY A 42 -17.32 2.61 -19.40
C GLY A 42 -18.51 2.34 -18.47
N PHE A 43 -18.33 1.57 -17.39
CA PHE A 43 -19.40 1.32 -16.41
C PHE A 43 -19.69 2.57 -15.56
N SER A 44 -18.67 3.39 -15.28
CA SER A 44 -18.83 4.65 -14.53
C SER A 44 -18.87 5.89 -15.44
N HIS A 45 -19.15 7.05 -14.84
CA HIS A 45 -19.18 8.35 -15.54
C HIS A 45 -20.15 8.40 -16.74
N GLY A 46 -21.25 7.64 -16.69
CA GLY A 46 -22.23 7.60 -17.79
C GLY A 46 -21.65 7.12 -19.12
N GLY A 47 -20.58 6.32 -19.09
CA GLY A 47 -19.88 5.82 -20.28
C GLY A 47 -18.73 6.70 -20.78
N ALA A 48 -18.62 7.95 -20.31
CA ALA A 48 -17.57 8.88 -20.73
C ALA A 48 -16.15 8.47 -20.24
N GLY A 49 -16.08 7.61 -19.22
CA GLY A 49 -14.81 7.10 -18.68
C GLY A 49 -14.16 6.00 -19.52
N ARG A 50 -14.82 5.52 -20.58
CA ARG A 50 -14.33 4.41 -21.43
C ARG A 50 -13.00 4.78 -22.07
N PHE A 51 -12.08 3.81 -22.14
CA PHE A 51 -10.69 4.03 -22.55
C PHE A 51 -10.51 4.84 -23.85
N ASP A 52 -11.31 4.55 -24.88
CA ASP A 52 -11.27 5.23 -26.19
C ASP A 52 -11.73 6.69 -26.14
N LEU A 53 -12.45 7.11 -25.10
CA LEU A 53 -12.94 8.48 -24.93
C LEU A 53 -12.03 9.33 -24.03
N LEU A 54 -11.16 8.70 -23.26
CA LEU A 54 -10.22 9.39 -22.38
C LEU A 54 -9.15 10.16 -23.18
N SER A 55 -8.67 11.27 -22.62
CA SER A 55 -7.49 11.96 -23.15
C SER A 55 -6.23 11.09 -23.00
N PRO A 56 -5.16 11.33 -23.80
CA PRO A 56 -3.95 10.52 -23.76
C PRO A 56 -3.34 10.35 -22.37
N GLU A 57 -3.31 11.43 -21.57
CA GLU A 57 -2.80 11.42 -20.22
C GLU A 57 -3.65 10.57 -19.26
N TRP A 58 -4.98 10.61 -19.39
CA TRP A 58 -5.89 9.75 -18.63
C TRP A 58 -5.76 8.27 -19.04
N ARG A 59 -5.59 7.99 -20.33
CA ARG A 59 -5.36 6.62 -20.82
C ARG A 59 -4.10 6.02 -20.21
N ALA A 60 -2.99 6.77 -20.23
CA ALA A 60 -1.72 6.33 -19.66
C ALA A 60 -1.83 6.09 -18.15
N ALA A 61 -2.35 7.06 -17.41
CA ALA A 61 -2.45 6.96 -15.95
C ALA A 61 -3.43 5.87 -15.50
N ALA A 62 -4.64 5.85 -16.05
CA ALA A 62 -5.68 4.91 -15.65
C ALA A 62 -5.31 3.45 -15.95
N THR A 63 -4.70 3.17 -17.10
CA THR A 63 -4.26 1.80 -17.43
C THR A 63 -3.08 1.35 -16.56
N ALA A 64 -2.14 2.25 -16.27
CA ALA A 64 -1.05 1.94 -15.33
C ALA A 64 -1.61 1.63 -13.93
N LEU A 65 -2.47 2.51 -13.38
CA LEU A 65 -3.07 2.32 -12.05
C LEU A 65 -3.96 1.08 -11.99
N ALA A 66 -4.69 0.75 -13.07
CA ALA A 66 -5.48 -0.46 -13.19
C ALA A 66 -4.67 -1.77 -13.07
N VAL A 67 -3.35 -1.72 -13.29
CA VAL A 67 -2.43 -2.85 -13.10
C VAL A 67 -1.67 -2.75 -11.78
N VAL A 68 -1.18 -1.55 -11.44
CA VAL A 68 -0.36 -1.33 -10.24
C VAL A 68 -1.17 -1.61 -8.97
N TYR A 69 -2.43 -1.17 -8.87
CA TYR A 69 -3.24 -1.39 -7.67
C TYR A 69 -3.51 -2.87 -7.34
N PRO A 70 -3.93 -3.73 -8.29
CA PRO A 70 -4.06 -5.17 -8.04
C PRO A 70 -2.75 -5.83 -7.59
N VAL A 71 -1.63 -5.45 -8.21
CA VAL A 71 -0.31 -5.98 -7.85
C VAL A 71 0.05 -5.54 -6.43
N ALA A 72 -0.07 -4.25 -6.12
CA ALA A 72 0.13 -3.72 -4.77
C ALA A 72 -0.76 -4.42 -3.73
N ALA A 73 -2.04 -4.61 -4.04
CA ALA A 73 -2.97 -5.32 -3.17
C ALA A 73 -2.49 -6.73 -2.84
N LEU A 74 -2.15 -7.54 -3.86
CA LEU A 74 -1.63 -8.90 -3.64
C LEU A 74 -0.38 -8.89 -2.75
N GLY A 75 0.56 -7.99 -3.04
CA GLY A 75 1.80 -7.89 -2.27
C GLY A 75 1.57 -7.53 -0.81
N LEU A 76 0.67 -6.57 -0.56
CA LEU A 76 0.31 -6.12 0.78
C LEU A 76 -0.49 -7.18 1.54
N TRP A 77 -1.42 -7.89 0.88
CA TRP A 77 -2.22 -8.93 1.50
C TRP A 77 -1.38 -10.12 1.96
N LEU A 78 -0.44 -10.54 1.12
CA LEU A 78 0.49 -11.64 1.37
C LEU A 78 1.67 -11.23 2.27
N LEU A 79 1.73 -9.96 2.70
CA LEU A 79 2.79 -9.41 3.56
C LEU A 79 4.20 -9.57 2.95
N VAL A 80 4.31 -9.55 1.63
CA VAL A 80 5.59 -9.65 0.92
C VAL A 80 6.23 -8.27 0.77
N SER A 81 7.56 -8.21 0.83
CA SER A 81 8.32 -6.95 0.92
C SER A 81 8.16 -6.01 -0.29
N TRP A 82 7.80 -6.54 -1.45
CA TRP A 82 7.58 -5.74 -2.66
C TRP A 82 6.22 -5.02 -2.67
N GLY A 83 5.23 -5.46 -1.87
CA GLY A 83 3.90 -4.86 -1.83
C GLY A 83 3.90 -3.36 -1.53
N PRO A 84 4.55 -2.90 -0.43
CA PRO A 84 4.71 -1.48 -0.14
C PRO A 84 5.43 -0.70 -1.24
N VAL A 85 6.40 -1.30 -1.93
CA VAL A 85 7.13 -0.64 -3.03
C VAL A 85 6.19 -0.36 -4.20
N VAL A 86 5.38 -1.34 -4.60
CA VAL A 86 4.40 -1.17 -5.69
C VAL A 86 3.30 -0.20 -5.27
N TRP A 87 2.88 -0.22 -4.00
CA TRP A 87 1.95 0.78 -3.48
C TRP A 87 2.50 2.22 -3.57
N VAL A 88 3.78 2.43 -3.27
CA VAL A 88 4.43 3.74 -3.42
C VAL A 88 4.39 4.21 -4.88
N VAL A 89 4.53 3.29 -5.85
CA VAL A 89 4.39 3.65 -7.28
C VAL A 89 2.98 4.15 -7.58
N ALA A 90 1.93 3.47 -7.10
CA ALA A 90 0.56 3.94 -7.27
C ALA A 90 0.33 5.31 -6.62
N ALA A 91 0.79 5.47 -5.37
CA ALA A 91 0.70 6.72 -4.61
C ALA A 91 1.41 7.86 -5.34
N ALA A 92 2.61 7.63 -5.86
CA ALA A 92 3.38 8.63 -6.57
C ALA A 92 2.69 9.07 -7.88
N ILE A 93 2.09 8.14 -8.62
CA ILE A 93 1.31 8.46 -9.82
C ILE A 93 0.11 9.34 -9.46
N GLU A 94 -0.69 8.97 -8.45
CA GLU A 94 -1.86 9.76 -8.08
C GLU A 94 -1.50 11.13 -7.47
N ILE A 95 -0.44 11.20 -6.67
CA ILE A 95 0.08 12.49 -6.18
C ILE A 95 0.55 13.35 -7.36
N ALA A 96 1.28 12.78 -8.33
CA ALA A 96 1.68 13.50 -9.54
C ALA A 96 0.45 14.03 -10.29
N MET A 97 -0.57 13.20 -10.51
CA MET A 97 -1.81 13.59 -11.19
C MET A 97 -2.50 14.77 -10.51
N TYR A 98 -2.77 14.67 -9.20
CA TYR A 98 -3.67 15.59 -8.52
C TYR A 98 -3.00 16.82 -7.91
N GLU A 99 -1.69 16.76 -7.62
CA GLU A 99 -0.95 17.90 -7.06
C GLU A 99 -0.17 18.66 -8.14
N PHE A 100 0.49 17.94 -9.07
CA PHE A 100 1.37 18.56 -10.07
C PHE A 100 0.69 18.81 -11.42
N TYR A 101 -0.32 18.01 -11.78
CA TYR A 101 -1.08 18.15 -13.03
C TYR A 101 -2.60 18.34 -12.83
N PRO A 102 -3.05 19.22 -11.90
CA PRO A 102 -4.47 19.34 -11.57
C PRO A 102 -5.34 19.87 -12.72
N VAL A 103 -4.74 20.57 -13.71
CA VAL A 103 -5.46 21.05 -14.91
C VAL A 103 -5.92 19.87 -15.78
N SER A 104 -5.14 18.79 -15.84
CA SER A 104 -5.44 17.60 -16.66
C SER A 104 -6.31 16.57 -15.92
N PHE A 105 -6.05 16.37 -14.62
CA PHE A 105 -6.69 15.30 -13.83
C PHE A 105 -7.75 15.79 -12.84
N GLY A 106 -7.91 17.10 -12.70
CA GLY A 106 -8.68 17.72 -11.62
C GLY A 106 -7.92 17.71 -10.29
N ALA A 107 -8.50 18.31 -9.26
CA ALA A 107 -7.93 18.34 -7.92
C ALA A 107 -8.63 17.34 -7.00
N ARG A 108 -7.86 16.53 -6.28
CA ARG A 108 -8.36 15.58 -5.26
C ARG A 108 -7.50 15.63 -3.97
N PRO A 109 -7.50 16.76 -3.24
CA PRO A 109 -6.59 16.97 -2.11
C PRO A 109 -6.77 15.94 -1.00
N LEU A 110 -8.00 15.48 -0.76
CA LEU A 110 -8.27 14.43 0.24
C LEU A 110 -7.54 13.12 -0.08
N LEU A 111 -7.47 12.75 -1.36
CA LEU A 111 -6.79 11.53 -1.80
C LEU A 111 -5.28 11.62 -1.60
N VAL A 112 -4.68 12.79 -1.85
CA VAL A 112 -3.26 13.06 -1.57
C VAL A 112 -2.97 12.93 -0.07
N VAL A 113 -3.81 13.55 0.78
CA VAL A 113 -3.67 13.44 2.25
C VAL A 113 -3.76 11.99 2.72
N LEU A 114 -4.66 11.19 2.14
CA LEU A 114 -4.78 9.76 2.50
C LEU A 114 -3.52 8.96 2.12
N HIS A 115 -2.92 9.20 0.96
CA HIS A 115 -1.63 8.56 0.61
C HIS A 115 -0.54 8.95 1.59
N VAL A 116 -0.41 10.24 1.89
CA VAL A 116 0.59 10.71 2.86
C VAL A 116 0.36 10.09 4.24
N ALA A 117 -0.89 10.02 4.71
CA ALA A 117 -1.24 9.41 5.99
C ALA A 117 -0.87 7.91 6.05
N VAL A 118 -1.13 7.15 4.98
CA VAL A 118 -0.73 5.74 4.89
C VAL A 118 0.80 5.61 4.89
N ALA A 119 1.51 6.44 4.13
CA ALA A 119 2.97 6.42 4.08
C ALA A 119 3.60 6.73 5.45
N VAL A 120 3.11 7.77 6.13
CA VAL A 120 3.57 8.13 7.49
C VAL A 120 3.30 6.99 8.47
N THR A 121 2.09 6.42 8.45
CA THR A 121 1.72 5.30 9.32
C THR A 121 2.62 4.09 9.09
N PHE A 122 2.92 3.77 7.83
CA PHE A 122 3.86 2.70 7.48
C PHE A 122 5.25 2.95 8.06
N VAL A 123 5.80 4.15 7.90
CA VAL A 123 7.13 4.52 8.44
C VAL A 123 7.14 4.41 9.96
N LEU A 124 6.08 4.85 10.65
CA LEU A 124 5.97 4.74 12.10
C LEU A 124 5.95 3.27 12.57
N PHE A 125 5.19 2.39 11.90
CA PHE A 125 5.25 0.96 12.19
C PHE A 125 6.63 0.37 11.96
N ARG A 126 7.29 0.71 10.84
CA ARG A 126 8.66 0.24 10.53
C ARG A 126 9.66 0.70 11.59
N ALA A 127 9.59 1.95 12.02
CA ALA A 127 10.44 2.49 13.08
C ALA A 127 10.20 1.76 14.41
N ALA A 128 8.94 1.52 14.79
CA ALA A 128 8.59 0.80 16.01
C ALA A 128 9.13 -0.65 16.01
N LEU A 129 8.99 -1.36 14.87
CA LEU A 129 9.50 -2.73 14.73
C LEU A 129 11.02 -2.80 14.79
N VAL A 130 11.73 -1.85 14.14
CA VAL A 130 13.19 -1.76 14.22
C VAL A 130 13.64 -1.50 15.66
N PHE A 131 12.97 -0.59 16.35
CA PHE A 131 13.26 -0.27 17.74
C PHE A 131 13.03 -1.44 18.70
N GLN A 132 11.97 -2.22 18.51
CA GLN A 132 11.72 -3.44 19.29
C GLN A 132 12.83 -4.48 19.10
N ARG A 133 13.27 -4.71 17.85
CA ARG A 133 14.37 -5.63 17.53
C ARG A 133 15.68 -5.18 18.19
N TRP A 134 15.97 -3.89 18.16
CA TRP A 134 17.16 -3.34 18.81
C TRP A 134 17.14 -3.50 20.33
N ARG A 135 15.97 -3.35 20.97
CA ARG A 135 15.82 -3.56 22.43
C ARG A 135 16.02 -5.03 22.81
N GLN A 136 15.43 -5.96 22.08
CA GLN A 136 15.57 -7.39 22.33
C GLN A 136 17.02 -7.85 22.17
N ALA A 137 17.73 -7.37 21.14
CA ALA A 137 19.15 -7.69 20.94
C ALA A 137 20.04 -7.21 22.10
N LYS A 138 19.72 -6.07 22.72
CA LYS A 138 20.43 -5.58 23.92
C LYS A 138 20.17 -6.45 25.15
N GLN A 139 18.93 -6.89 25.36
CA GLN A 139 18.57 -7.73 26.52
C GLN A 139 19.29 -9.09 26.47
N VAL A 140 19.27 -9.78 25.32
CA VAL A 140 19.96 -11.07 25.15
C VAL A 140 21.46 -10.99 25.44
N ARG A 141 22.11 -9.88 25.07
CA ARG A 141 23.55 -9.67 25.33
C ARG A 141 23.88 -9.49 26.81
N VAL A 142 22.96 -8.98 27.62
CA VAL A 142 23.17 -8.76 29.06
C VAL A 142 22.96 -10.07 29.85
N ASP A 143 22.11 -10.95 29.35
CA ASP A 143 21.76 -12.22 30.01
C ASP A 143 22.65 -13.41 29.56
N SER A 144 23.69 -13.16 28.76
CA SER A 144 24.65 -14.18 28.34
C SER A 144 25.80 -14.27 29.37
N PRO A 145 26.12 -15.46 29.93
CA PRO A 145 27.18 -15.63 30.92
C PRO A 145 28.59 -15.29 30.40
#